data_AF-A0A8X7WQ90-F1
#
_entry.id   AF-A0A8X7WQ90-F1
#
_cell.length_a   1.000
_cell.length_b   1.000
_cell.length_c   1.000
_cell.angle_alpha   90.00
_cell.angle_beta   90.00
_cell.angle_gamma   90.00
#
_symmetry.space_group_name_H-M   'P 1'
#
loop_
_entity.id
_entity.type
_entity.pdbx_description
1 polymer ?
#
loop_
_entity_poly.entity_id
_entity_poly.type
_entity_poly.pdbx_seq_one_letter_code
_entity_poly.pdbx_strand_id
1 'polypeptide(L)' 'MVKCKKVKQHGRLGRKEKLKFGETCMLRNLGILRRVVPSCEEVDDEEALILKSIQHLMLLRSQVTLLRKLADVCGL' A
#
# COMPACT_ATOMS: atom_id res chain seq x y z
N MET A 1 -35.78 -26.86 33.27
CA MET A 1 -35.55 -26.33 31.90
C MET A 1 -34.21 -25.59 31.90
N VAL A 2 -33.16 -26.18 31.33
CA VAL A 2 -31.84 -25.53 31.23
C VAL A 2 -31.81 -24.77 29.90
N LYS A 3 -31.71 -23.43 29.95
CA LYS A 3 -31.52 -22.60 28.74
C LYS A 3 -30.04 -22.69 28.34
N CYS A 4 -29.74 -23.52 27.34
CA CYS A 4 -28.43 -23.52 26.69
C CYS A 4 -28.24 -22.16 25.98
N LYS A 5 -27.29 -21.36 26.49
CA LYS A 5 -26.89 -20.08 25.90
C LYS A 5 -26.22 -20.37 24.55
N LYS A 6 -26.90 -20.05 23.44
CA LYS A 6 -26.37 -20.20 22.08
C LYS A 6 -25.20 -19.22 21.92
N VAL A 7 -23.98 -19.72 22.12
CA VAL A 7 -22.76 -18.97 21.83
C VAL A 7 -22.77 -18.70 20.32
N LYS A 8 -22.93 -17.43 19.92
CA LYS A 8 -22.73 -16.99 18.54
C LYS A 8 -21.27 -17.30 18.22
N GLN A 9 -21.03 -18.40 17.53
CA GLN A 9 -19.73 -18.60 16.91
C GLN A 9 -19.51 -17.42 15.96
N HIS A 10 -18.43 -16.68 16.19
CA HIS A 10 -17.84 -15.84 15.15
C HIS A 10 -17.43 -16.78 14.02
N GLY A 11 -18.39 -17.06 13.15
CA GLY A 11 -18.20 -17.85 11.96
C GLY A 11 -17.05 -17.23 11.19
N ARG A 12 -16.06 -18.07 10.86
CA ARG A 12 -15.04 -17.84 9.84
C ARG A 12 -15.52 -16.78 8.84
N LEU A 13 -14.95 -15.58 8.92
CA LEU A 13 -15.11 -14.56 7.88
C LEU A 13 -14.82 -15.24 6.54
N GLY A 14 -15.87 -15.40 5.75
CA GLY A 14 -15.86 -16.28 4.59
C GLY A 14 -14.81 -15.83 3.58
N ARG A 15 -14.29 -16.77 2.80
CA ARG A 15 -13.31 -16.51 1.73
C ARG A 15 -13.75 -15.36 0.79
N LYS A 16 -15.05 -15.20 0.58
CA LYS A 16 -15.67 -14.11 -0.20
C LYS A 16 -15.49 -12.71 0.42
N GLU A 17 -15.57 -12.58 1.74
CA GLU A 17 -15.40 -11.30 2.43
C GLU A 17 -13.94 -10.85 2.45
N LYS A 18 -13.01 -11.81 2.57
CA LYS A 18 -11.56 -11.55 2.47
C LYS A 18 -11.15 -11.07 1.06
N LEU A 19 -11.75 -11.62 0.01
CA LEU A 19 -11.53 -11.18 -1.37
C LEU A 19 -11.99 -9.73 -1.57
N LYS A 20 -13.20 -9.40 -1.12
CA LYS A 20 -13.74 -8.02 -1.17
C LYS A 20 -12.90 -7.02 -0.38
N PHE A 21 -12.36 -7.43 0.77
CA PHE A 21 -11.44 -6.61 1.56
C PHE A 21 -10.11 -6.38 0.83
N GLY A 22 -9.58 -7.41 0.15
CA GLY A 22 -8.38 -7.29 -0.67
C GLY A 22 -8.55 -6.33 -1.84
N GLU A 23 -9.67 -6.43 -2.56
CA GLU A 23 -10.02 -5.55 -3.68
C GLU A 23 -10.18 -4.09 -3.23
N THR A 24 -10.91 -3.86 -2.14
CA THR A 24 -11.08 -2.50 -1.58
C THR A 24 -9.78 -1.90 -1.05
N CYS A 25 -8.92 -2.72 -0.43
CA CYS A 25 -7.59 -2.31 -0.02
C CYS A 25 -6.71 -1.95 -1.22
N MET A 26 -6.77 -2.75 -2.30
CA MET A 26 -6.03 -2.51 -3.53
C MET A 26 -6.43 -1.19 -4.18
N LEU A 27 -7.72 -0.94 -4.38
CA LEU A 27 -8.22 0.32 -4.96
C LEU A 27 -7.81 1.54 -4.12
N ARG A 28 -7.89 1.43 -2.79
CA ARG A 28 -7.44 2.49 -1.88
C ARG A 28 -5.94 2.74 -2.04
N ASN A 29 -5.13 1.68 -2.13
CA ASN A 29 -3.68 1.80 -2.28
C ASN A 29 -3.31 2.42 -3.63
N LEU A 30 -3.95 2.03 -4.72
CA LEU A 30 -3.76 2.64 -6.04
C LEU A 30 -4.13 4.13 -5.99
N GLY A 31 -5.25 4.50 -5.36
CA GLY A 31 -5.63 5.90 -5.15
C GLY A 31 -4.66 6.68 -4.24
N ILE A 32 -3.90 6.02 -3.38
CA ILE A 32 -2.79 6.64 -2.64
C ILE A 32 -1.60 6.84 -3.57
N LEU A 33 -1.21 5.82 -4.35
CA LEU A 33 -0.08 5.90 -5.28
C LEU A 33 -0.24 7.05 -6.28
N ARG A 34 -1.43 7.23 -6.87
CA ARG A 34 -1.72 8.36 -7.77
C ARG A 34 -1.52 9.74 -7.14
N ARG A 35 -1.70 9.85 -5.82
CA ARG A 35 -1.58 11.12 -5.09
C ARG A 35 -0.16 11.42 -4.61
N VAL A 36 0.63 10.38 -4.34
CA VAL A 36 1.96 10.53 -3.74
C VAL A 36 3.09 10.40 -4.75
N VAL A 37 2.87 9.67 -5.85
CA VAL A 37 3.85 9.53 -6.91
C VAL A 37 3.67 10.69 -7.89
N PRO A 38 4.71 11.50 -8.14
CA PRO A 38 4.61 12.63 -9.07
C PRO A 38 4.15 12.19 -10.48
N SER A 39 3.31 13.00 -11.11
CA SER A 39 2.85 12.82 -12.49
C SER A 39 2.09 11.51 -12.73
N CYS A 40 1.38 11.04 -11.70
CA CYS A 40 0.59 9.80 -11.73
C CYS A 40 -0.90 10.00 -11.40
N GLU A 41 -1.35 11.24 -11.30
CA GLU A 41 -2.72 11.61 -10.91
C GLU A 41 -3.77 11.01 -11.87
N GLU A 42 -3.47 11.06 -13.17
CA GLU A 42 -4.36 10.62 -14.27
C GLU A 42 -3.94 9.28 -14.89
N VAL A 43 -3.10 8.49 -14.20
CA VAL A 43 -2.66 7.17 -14.73
C VAL A 43 -3.75 6.13 -14.46
N ASP A 44 -4.51 5.79 -15.49
CA ASP A 44 -5.57 4.78 -15.44
C ASP A 44 -5.01 3.35 -15.39
N ASP A 45 -3.89 3.09 -16.07
CA ASP A 45 -3.23 1.79 -16.10
C ASP A 45 -2.54 1.47 -14.74
N GLU A 46 -3.11 0.51 -14.02
CA GLU A 46 -2.63 0.09 -12.70
C GLU A 46 -1.21 -0.50 -12.74
N GLU A 47 -0.86 -1.25 -13.79
CA GLU A 47 0.46 -1.85 -13.91
C GLU A 47 1.53 -0.78 -14.15
N ALA A 48 1.23 0.17 -15.04
CA ALA A 48 2.07 1.34 -15.26
C ALA A 48 2.22 2.20 -13.99
N LEU A 49 1.14 2.39 -13.22
CA LEU A 49 1.17 3.11 -11.95
C LEU A 49 2.10 2.43 -10.94
N ILE A 50 2.00 1.11 -10.79
CA ILE A 50 2.86 0.33 -9.90
C ILE A 50 4.32 0.42 -10.35
N LEU A 51 4.60 0.26 -11.65
CA LEU A 51 5.95 0.33 -12.18
C LEU A 51 6.59 1.71 -11.97
N LYS A 52 5.86 2.79 -12.28
CA LYS A 52 6.30 4.16 -12.00
C LYS A 52 6.55 4.39 -10.51
N SER A 53 5.70 3.85 -9.65
CA SER A 53 5.87 3.93 -8.19
C SER A 53 7.18 3.26 -7.73
N ILE A 54 7.49 2.07 -8.25
CA ILE A 54 8.75 1.36 -7.96
C ILE A 54 9.95 2.17 -8.44
N GLN A 55 9.91 2.67 -9.67
CA GLN A 55 10.99 3.50 -10.24
C GLN A 55 11.23 4.76 -9.41
N HIS A 56 10.17 5.43 -8.98
CA HIS A 56 10.26 6.60 -8.11
C HIS A 56 10.95 6.29 -6.78
N LEU A 57 10.58 5.17 -6.13
CA LEU A 57 11.23 4.74 -4.88
C LEU A 57 12.71 4.39 -5.07
N MET A 58 13.07 3.76 -6.19
CA MET A 58 14.47 3.48 -6.51
C MET A 58 15.28 4.76 -6.67
N LEU A 59 14.72 5.77 -7.35
CA LEU A 59 15.36 7.06 -7.50
C LEU A 59 15.52 7.77 -6.16
N LEU A 60 14.47 7.84 -5.34
CA LEU A 60 14.52 8.41 -3.99
C LEU A 60 15.57 7.73 -3.12
N ARG A 61 15.67 6.40 -3.17
CA ARG A 61 16.70 5.65 -2.44
C ARG A 61 18.11 6.03 -2.88
N SER A 62 18.32 6.21 -4.17
CA SER A 62 19.61 6.68 -4.72
C SER A 62 19.93 8.09 -4.22
N GLN A 63 18.95 9.00 -4.26
CA GLN A 63 19.08 10.36 -3.76
C GLN A 63 19.40 10.40 -2.26
N VAL A 64 18.71 9.61 -1.43
CA VAL A 64 19.03 9.48 0.01
C VAL A 64 20.44 8.96 0.22
N THR A 65 20.89 8.00 -0.58
CA THR A 65 22.26 7.47 -0.50
C THR A 65 23.29 8.55 -0.84
N LEU A 66 23.03 9.37 -1.85
CA LEU A 66 23.88 10.52 -2.20
C LEU A 66 23.90 11.55 -1.06
N LEU A 67 22.72 11.91 -0.54
CA LEU A 67 22.59 12.88 0.55
C LEU A 67 23.34 12.43 1.81
N ARG A 68 23.31 11.14 2.14
CA ARG A 68 24.11 10.58 3.25
C ARG A 68 25.61 10.79 3.04
N LYS A 69 26.12 10.46 1.86
CA LYS A 69 27.54 10.68 1.54
C LYS A 69 27.94 12.15 1.64
N LEU A 70 27.05 13.06 1.22
CA LEU A 70 27.29 14.49 1.35
C LEU A 70 27.26 14.95 2.81
N ALA A 71 26.31 14.44 3.61
CA ALA A 71 26.25 14.70 5.04
C ALA A 71 27.54 14.23 5.75
N ASP A 72 28.03 13.02 5.42
CA ASP A 72 29.28 12.48 5.94
C ASP A 72 30.48 13.41 5.65
N VAL A 73 30.55 13.99 4.43
CA VAL A 73 31.60 14.94 4.03
C VAL A 73 31.44 16.30 4.74
N CYS A 74 30.20 16.74 4.95
CA CYS A 74 29.88 17.99 5.65
C CYS A 74 29.96 17.87 7.18
N GLY A 75 30.11 16.66 7.73
CA GLY A 75 30.14 16.40 9.16
C GLY A 75 28.77 16.56 9.86
N LEU A 76 27.68 16.27 9.15
CA LEU A 76 26.29 16.29 9.66
C LEU A 76 25.81 14.91 10.11
#